data_AF-A0A924DGG5-F1
#
_entry.id   AF-A0A924DGG5-F1
#
_cell.length_a   1.000
_cell.length_b   1.000
_cell.length_c   1.000
_cell.angle_alpha   90.00
_cell.angle_beta   90.00
_cell.angle_gamma   90.00
#
_symmetry.space_group_name_H-M   'P 1'
#
loop_
_entity.id
_entity.type
_entity.pdbx_description
1 polymer ?
#
loop_
_entity_poly.entity_id
_entity_poly.type
_entity_poly.pdbx_seq_one_letter_code
_entity_poly.pdbx_strand_id
1 'polypeptide(L)'
;IADSDDELVPETFEVFMKTWNDIPVEKRINYCGVAACCRDQFGKRISDQVPGGVFDGGFRELFYKYKFRKEVFMINKTAMMREFPFPEHIRNVLVPEALTWRIMTDKYKLRFINDEMRTYYIDEPNSLSAIKRRSPHSKALSSCLESGNVLNNDLRYFIFSPLYFFRMALVYQSFRPFLNNQERKWVFLKPFAKTFAFPFIFAGWAYSRIMMSRFQKKSGV
;
A
#
# COMPACT_ATOMS: atom_id res chain seq x y z
N ILE A 1 -0.78 11.23 -9.64
CA ILE A 1 0.68 11.03 -9.53
C ILE A 1 0.99 9.89 -10.49
N ALA A 2 1.96 10.08 -11.37
CA ALA A 2 2.39 9.06 -12.33
C ALA A 2 3.91 8.92 -12.19
N ASP A 3 4.40 7.69 -12.27
CA ASP A 3 5.83 7.44 -12.31
C ASP A 3 6.36 7.76 -13.72
N SER A 4 7.66 8.06 -13.82
CA SER A 4 8.26 8.48 -15.10
C SER A 4 8.35 7.36 -16.14
N ASP A 5 8.21 6.11 -15.71
CA ASP A 5 8.21 4.88 -16.52
C ASP A 5 6.80 4.36 -16.82
N ASP A 6 5.76 5.09 -16.45
CA ASP A 6 4.36 4.77 -16.78
C ASP A 6 3.87 5.54 -18.01
N GLU A 7 2.97 4.92 -18.78
CA GLU A 7 2.23 5.58 -19.85
C GLU A 7 0.72 5.65 -19.51
N LEU A 8 0.08 6.77 -19.82
CA LEU A 8 -1.37 6.93 -19.71
C LEU A 8 -2.02 6.71 -21.07
N VAL A 9 -3.15 6.01 -21.08
CA VAL A 9 -3.94 5.81 -22.30
C VAL A 9 -4.48 7.17 -22.78
N PRO A 10 -4.55 7.48 -24.10
CA PRO A 10 -4.91 8.82 -24.58
C PRO A 10 -6.21 9.41 -24.01
N GLU A 11 -7.24 8.58 -23.83
CA GLU A 11 -8.54 8.98 -23.27
C GLU A 11 -8.57 9.12 -21.75
N THR A 12 -7.45 8.90 -21.04
CA THR A 12 -7.40 8.87 -19.56
C THR A 12 -8.08 10.09 -18.95
N PHE A 13 -7.67 11.30 -19.30
CA PHE A 13 -8.25 12.49 -18.68
C PHE A 13 -9.75 12.66 -18.98
N GLU A 14 -10.20 12.26 -20.17
CA GLU A 14 -11.61 12.31 -20.54
C GLU A 14 -12.44 11.34 -19.67
N VAL A 15 -12.02 10.09 -19.57
CA VAL A 15 -12.68 9.05 -18.76
C VAL A 15 -12.76 9.48 -17.30
N PHE A 16 -11.66 10.00 -16.76
CA PHE A 16 -11.59 10.46 -15.38
C PHE A 16 -12.51 11.68 -15.13
N MET A 17 -12.53 12.66 -16.04
CA MET A 17 -13.39 13.85 -15.92
C MET A 17 -14.87 13.50 -16.05
N LYS A 18 -15.22 12.61 -16.99
CA LYS A 18 -16.58 12.08 -17.12
C LYS A 18 -17.01 11.37 -15.84
N THR A 19 -16.19 10.44 -15.34
CA THR A 19 -16.46 9.68 -14.11
C THR A 19 -16.65 10.57 -12.88
N TRP A 20 -15.84 11.63 -12.76
CA TRP A 20 -16.00 12.63 -11.71
C TRP A 20 -17.30 13.41 -11.86
N ASN A 21 -17.65 13.79 -13.08
CA ASN A 21 -18.87 14.54 -13.37
C ASN A 21 -20.14 13.69 -13.16
N ASP A 22 -20.05 12.38 -13.31
CA ASP A 22 -21.12 11.42 -13.02
C ASP A 22 -21.40 11.28 -11.51
N ILE A 23 -20.55 11.82 -10.63
CA ILE A 23 -20.88 11.96 -9.19
C ILE A 23 -21.82 13.15 -9.04
N PRO A 24 -23.00 12.99 -8.40
CA PRO A 24 -23.90 14.10 -8.12
C PRO A 24 -23.19 15.23 -7.35
N VAL A 25 -23.40 16.48 -7.77
CA VAL A 25 -22.64 17.66 -7.30
C VAL A 25 -22.66 17.77 -5.77
N GLU A 26 -23.83 17.56 -5.17
CA GLU A 26 -24.04 17.59 -3.73
C GLU A 26 -23.30 16.50 -2.96
N LYS A 27 -22.93 15.40 -3.64
CA LYS A 27 -22.16 14.29 -3.05
C LYS A 27 -20.66 14.45 -3.23
N ARG A 28 -20.18 15.21 -4.23
CA ARG A 28 -18.74 15.34 -4.57
C ARG A 28 -17.87 15.81 -3.41
N ILE A 29 -18.44 16.53 -2.44
CA ILE A 29 -17.72 16.95 -1.23
C ILE A 29 -17.16 15.75 -0.45
N ASN A 30 -17.85 14.61 -0.51
CA ASN A 30 -17.49 13.38 0.18
C ASN A 30 -16.45 12.53 -0.57
N TYR A 31 -15.99 12.96 -1.75
CA TYR A 31 -15.04 12.18 -2.58
C TYR A 31 -13.68 12.85 -2.65
N CYS A 32 -12.59 12.07 -2.61
CA CYS A 32 -11.23 12.57 -2.80
C CYS A 32 -10.77 12.54 -4.27
N GLY A 33 -11.40 11.73 -5.11
CA GLY A 33 -11.03 11.59 -6.52
C GLY A 33 -11.63 10.36 -7.19
N VAL A 34 -10.97 9.93 -8.26
CA VAL A 34 -11.31 8.74 -9.05
C VAL A 34 -10.07 7.87 -9.19
N ALA A 35 -10.23 6.55 -9.24
CA ALA A 35 -9.20 5.56 -9.50
C ALA A 35 -9.63 4.62 -10.62
N ALA A 36 -8.69 4.27 -11.50
CA ALA A 36 -8.89 3.37 -12.62
C ALA A 36 -7.87 2.22 -12.56
N CYS A 37 -8.17 1.15 -13.27
CA CYS A 37 -7.33 -0.02 -13.37
C CYS A 37 -6.11 0.23 -14.29
N CYS A 38 -5.18 -0.71 -14.26
CA CYS A 38 -3.94 -0.69 -15.02
C CYS A 38 -3.80 -1.98 -15.84
N ARG A 39 -3.05 -1.88 -16.93
CA ARG A 39 -2.62 -2.98 -17.79
C ARG A 39 -1.12 -2.94 -17.99
N ASP A 40 -0.52 -4.03 -18.44
CA ASP A 40 0.87 -4.04 -18.87
C ASP A 40 1.02 -3.58 -20.33
N GLN A 41 2.26 -3.45 -20.80
CA GLN A 41 2.59 -3.06 -22.17
C GLN A 41 2.09 -4.05 -23.24
N PHE A 42 1.63 -5.24 -22.86
CA PHE A 42 1.05 -6.25 -23.74
C PHE A 42 -0.49 -6.22 -23.72
N GLY A 43 -1.08 -5.23 -23.05
CA GLY A 43 -2.52 -5.07 -22.91
C GLY A 43 -3.14 -6.04 -21.92
N LYS A 44 -2.36 -6.79 -21.14
CA LYS A 44 -2.89 -7.69 -20.13
C LYS A 44 -3.18 -6.92 -18.85
N ARG A 45 -4.40 -7.09 -18.36
CA ARG A 45 -4.86 -6.47 -17.13
C ARG A 45 -3.95 -6.82 -15.95
N ILE A 46 -3.49 -5.78 -15.25
CA ILE A 46 -2.77 -5.92 -13.99
C ILE A 46 -3.78 -5.93 -12.86
N SER A 47 -4.59 -4.88 -12.71
CA SER A 47 -5.48 -4.69 -11.56
C SER A 47 -6.47 -5.82 -11.34
N ASP A 48 -6.92 -5.99 -10.10
CA ASP A 48 -8.06 -6.86 -9.82
C ASP A 48 -9.35 -6.26 -10.40
N GLN A 49 -10.43 -7.03 -10.38
CA GLN A 49 -11.74 -6.55 -10.81
C GLN A 49 -12.35 -5.62 -9.75
N VAL A 50 -12.80 -4.44 -10.16
CA VAL A 50 -13.56 -3.52 -9.31
C VAL A 50 -14.94 -4.14 -9.03
N PRO A 51 -15.34 -4.27 -7.76
CA PRO A 51 -16.63 -4.86 -7.40
C PRO A 51 -17.79 -4.10 -8.06
N GLY A 52 -18.62 -4.80 -8.83
CA GLY A 52 -19.77 -4.20 -9.51
C GLY A 52 -19.42 -3.25 -10.66
N GLY A 53 -18.17 -3.24 -11.13
CA GLY A 53 -17.69 -2.36 -12.21
C GLY A 53 -17.40 -0.92 -11.77
N VAL A 54 -18.17 -0.39 -10.82
CA VAL A 54 -17.94 0.90 -10.15
C VAL A 54 -18.07 0.72 -8.65
N PHE A 55 -17.10 1.19 -7.88
CA PHE A 55 -17.11 1.10 -6.42
C PHE A 55 -16.78 2.44 -5.78
N ASP A 56 -17.63 2.90 -4.86
CA ASP A 56 -17.44 4.14 -4.10
C ASP A 56 -17.10 3.82 -2.65
N GLY A 57 -15.83 3.93 -2.28
CA GLY A 57 -15.40 3.59 -0.92
C GLY A 57 -13.92 3.88 -0.69
N GLY A 58 -13.30 3.14 0.22
CA GLY A 58 -11.90 3.36 0.58
C GLY A 58 -11.00 2.16 0.34
N PHE A 59 -9.69 2.41 0.34
CA PHE A 59 -8.69 1.39 0.05
C PHE A 59 -8.75 0.22 1.04
N ARG A 60 -9.03 0.46 2.33
CA ARG A 60 -9.10 -0.62 3.32
C ARG A 60 -10.25 -1.58 3.05
N GLU A 61 -11.41 -1.03 2.69
CA GLU A 61 -12.57 -1.85 2.38
C GLU A 61 -12.32 -2.71 1.13
N LEU A 62 -11.82 -2.09 0.07
CA LEU A 62 -11.47 -2.76 -1.18
C LEU A 62 -10.43 -3.87 -0.95
N PHE A 63 -9.39 -3.57 -0.16
CA PHE A 63 -8.32 -4.49 0.18
C PHE A 63 -8.79 -5.66 1.05
N TYR A 64 -9.49 -5.40 2.16
CA TYR A 64 -9.83 -6.44 3.13
C TYR A 64 -11.08 -7.22 2.77
N LYS A 65 -12.15 -6.56 2.31
CA LYS A 65 -13.43 -7.24 2.00
C LYS A 65 -13.41 -7.83 0.60
N TYR A 66 -13.02 -7.02 -0.39
CA TYR A 66 -13.11 -7.38 -1.80
C TYR A 66 -11.82 -7.99 -2.38
N LYS A 67 -10.76 -8.11 -1.57
CA LYS A 67 -9.49 -8.72 -1.96
C LYS A 67 -8.83 -8.05 -3.17
N PHE A 68 -9.09 -6.77 -3.39
CA PHE A 68 -8.40 -5.99 -4.40
C PHE A 68 -7.01 -5.62 -3.86
N ARG A 69 -5.96 -6.23 -4.42
CA ARG A 69 -4.57 -6.13 -3.95
C ARG A 69 -3.63 -5.48 -4.95
N LYS A 70 -4.04 -5.42 -6.21
CA LYS A 70 -3.16 -4.98 -7.30
C LYS A 70 -3.25 -3.48 -7.57
N GLU A 71 -2.38 -3.04 -8.47
CA GLU A 71 -2.16 -1.63 -8.81
C GLU A 71 -3.43 -0.93 -9.30
N VAL A 72 -3.53 0.37 -9.02
CA VAL A 72 -4.51 1.30 -9.61
C VAL A 72 -3.83 2.63 -9.88
N PHE A 73 -4.32 3.34 -10.88
CA PHE A 73 -3.95 4.73 -11.15
C PHE A 73 -5.05 5.65 -10.66
N MET A 74 -4.71 6.80 -10.08
CA MET A 74 -5.73 7.71 -9.58
C MET A 74 -5.37 9.19 -9.74
N ILE A 75 -6.42 9.99 -9.85
CA ILE A 75 -6.36 11.44 -9.72
C ILE A 75 -7.08 11.85 -8.44
N ASN A 76 -6.50 12.83 -7.75
CA ASN A 76 -7.05 13.36 -6.52
C ASN A 76 -7.33 14.85 -6.68
N LYS A 77 -8.35 15.34 -5.97
CA LYS A 77 -8.55 16.78 -5.81
C LYS A 77 -7.29 17.39 -5.18
N THR A 78 -6.85 18.53 -5.68
CA THR A 78 -5.68 19.24 -5.13
C THR A 78 -5.83 19.54 -3.63
N ALA A 79 -7.05 19.83 -3.16
CA ALA A 79 -7.32 20.07 -1.75
C ALA A 79 -6.96 18.87 -0.86
N MET A 80 -7.13 17.64 -1.36
CA MET A 80 -6.80 16.42 -0.61
C MET A 80 -5.30 16.23 -0.49
N MET A 81 -4.53 16.57 -1.52
CA MET A 81 -3.06 16.53 -1.45
C MET A 81 -2.48 17.55 -0.47
N ARG A 82 -3.18 18.66 -0.22
CA ARG A 82 -2.81 19.66 0.79
C ARG A 82 -3.20 19.22 2.21
N GLU A 83 -4.34 18.58 2.36
CA GLU A 83 -4.83 18.08 3.65
C GLU A 83 -4.05 16.84 4.13
N PHE A 84 -3.64 15.97 3.20
CA PHE A 84 -2.91 14.74 3.46
C PHE A 84 -1.54 14.76 2.75
N PRO A 85 -0.61 15.63 3.16
CA PRO A 85 0.73 15.68 2.56
C PRO A 85 1.50 14.39 2.86
N PHE A 86 2.42 14.02 1.96
CA PHE A 86 3.33 12.92 2.23
C PHE A 86 4.27 13.24 3.40
N PRO A 87 4.66 12.23 4.20
CA PRO A 87 5.51 12.45 5.36
C PRO A 87 6.99 12.68 4.96
N GLU A 88 7.33 13.91 4.60
CA GLU A 88 8.69 14.32 4.21
C GLU A 88 9.71 14.33 5.37
N HIS A 89 9.21 14.35 6.61
CA HIS A 89 10.05 14.38 7.81
C HIS A 89 10.79 13.05 8.06
N ILE A 90 10.36 11.95 7.43
CA ILE A 90 11.00 10.63 7.54
C ILE A 90 11.99 10.47 6.38
N ARG A 91 13.20 10.98 6.56
CA ARG A 91 14.28 10.86 5.56
C ARG A 91 14.85 9.45 5.50
N ASN A 92 15.38 9.06 4.34
CA ASN A 92 16.07 7.78 4.10
C ASN A 92 15.20 6.53 4.27
N VAL A 93 13.88 6.67 4.20
CA VAL A 93 12.93 5.55 4.26
C VAL A 93 11.93 5.71 3.14
N LEU A 94 11.72 4.63 2.38
CA LEU A 94 10.60 4.56 1.45
C LEU A 94 9.33 4.37 2.27
N VAL A 95 8.63 5.46 2.58
CA VAL A 95 7.29 5.40 3.18
C VAL A 95 6.29 5.08 2.07
N PRO A 96 5.53 3.98 2.15
CA PRO A 96 4.59 3.62 1.10
C PRO A 96 3.49 4.68 0.95
N GLU A 97 3.27 5.17 -0.27
CA GLU A 97 2.19 6.12 -0.57
C GLU A 97 0.81 5.58 -0.17
N ALA A 98 0.64 4.25 -0.25
CA ALA A 98 -0.55 3.54 0.18
C ALA A 98 -1.00 3.90 1.62
N LEU A 99 -0.09 4.34 2.49
CA LEU A 99 -0.44 4.85 3.81
C LEU A 99 -1.30 6.12 3.71
N THR A 100 -0.83 7.12 2.97
CA THR A 100 -1.54 8.39 2.73
C THR A 100 -2.89 8.12 2.08
N TRP A 101 -2.93 7.22 1.10
CA TRP A 101 -4.16 6.84 0.40
C TRP A 101 -5.19 6.19 1.31
N ARG A 102 -4.76 5.30 2.21
CA ARG A 102 -5.65 4.68 3.20
C ARG A 102 -6.21 5.71 4.19
N ILE A 103 -5.37 6.61 4.70
CA ILE A 103 -5.79 7.66 5.65
C ILE A 103 -6.77 8.62 4.98
N MET A 104 -6.46 9.10 3.78
CA MET A 104 -7.35 9.96 3.00
C MET A 104 -8.69 9.29 2.76
N THR A 105 -8.68 8.00 2.40
CA THR A 105 -9.91 7.25 2.11
C THR A 105 -10.66 6.72 3.34
N ASP A 106 -10.11 6.90 4.55
CA ASP A 106 -10.86 6.74 5.79
C ASP A 106 -11.82 7.93 6.02
N LYS A 107 -11.56 9.09 5.40
CA LYS A 107 -12.39 10.32 5.51
C LYS A 107 -13.22 10.63 4.26
N TYR A 108 -12.69 10.35 3.07
CA TYR A 108 -13.33 10.66 1.78
C TYR A 108 -13.40 9.43 0.88
N LYS A 109 -14.49 9.25 0.15
CA LYS A 109 -14.60 8.14 -0.81
C LYS A 109 -13.71 8.36 -2.03
N LEU A 110 -13.17 7.28 -2.57
CA LEU A 110 -12.60 7.24 -3.91
C LEU A 110 -13.54 6.44 -4.80
N ARG A 111 -13.84 6.96 -5.99
CA ARG A 111 -14.61 6.21 -6.99
C ARG A 111 -13.65 5.36 -7.82
N PHE A 112 -13.76 4.05 -7.72
CA PHE A 112 -12.99 3.09 -8.49
C PHE A 112 -13.80 2.68 -9.73
N ILE A 113 -13.14 2.65 -10.89
CA ILE A 113 -13.69 2.18 -12.16
C ILE A 113 -12.84 1.07 -12.76
N ASN A 114 -13.47 0.23 -13.55
CA ASN A 114 -12.85 -0.97 -14.12
C ASN A 114 -11.98 -0.71 -15.35
N ASP A 115 -12.08 0.49 -15.92
CA ASP A 115 -11.35 0.98 -17.07
C ASP A 115 -9.83 0.94 -16.84
N GLU A 116 -9.07 0.52 -17.85
CA GLU A 116 -7.62 0.31 -17.76
C GLU A 116 -6.88 1.51 -18.36
N MET A 117 -6.57 2.50 -17.52
CA MET A 117 -6.14 3.84 -17.94
C MET A 117 -4.63 4.09 -17.82
N ARG A 118 -3.89 3.19 -17.17
CA ARG A 118 -2.43 3.26 -17.08
C ARG A 118 -1.78 1.98 -17.59
N THR A 119 -0.80 2.13 -18.46
CA THR A 119 0.12 1.09 -18.90
C THR A 119 1.33 1.10 -17.97
N TYR A 120 1.53 0.00 -17.23
CA TYR A 120 2.64 -0.21 -16.32
C TYR A 120 3.64 -1.16 -16.97
N TYR A 121 4.86 -0.70 -17.20
CA TYR A 121 5.88 -1.47 -17.90
C TYR A 121 6.52 -2.50 -16.96
N ILE A 122 6.31 -3.79 -17.25
CA ILE A 122 6.94 -4.90 -16.51
C ILE A 122 8.24 -5.35 -17.20
N ASP A 123 9.19 -5.85 -16.41
CA ASP A 123 10.45 -6.46 -16.86
C ASP A 123 11.43 -5.53 -17.59
N GLU A 124 11.38 -4.22 -17.35
CA GLU A 124 12.40 -3.30 -17.87
C GLU A 124 13.73 -3.43 -17.09
N PRO A 125 14.88 -3.62 -17.79
CA PRO A 125 16.19 -3.73 -17.15
C PRO A 125 16.56 -2.53 -16.26
N ASN A 126 16.01 -1.35 -16.58
CA ASN A 126 16.25 -0.09 -15.87
C ASN A 126 15.12 0.29 -14.91
N SER A 127 14.11 -0.57 -14.69
CA SER A 127 13.05 -0.27 -13.72
C SER A 127 13.68 -0.01 -12.35
N LEU A 128 13.26 1.06 -11.67
CA LEU A 128 13.66 1.34 -10.28
C LEU A 128 13.25 0.21 -9.31
N SER A 129 12.31 -0.62 -9.74
CA SER A 129 11.86 -1.83 -9.03
C SER A 129 12.72 -3.07 -9.33
N ALA A 130 13.59 -3.03 -10.35
CA ALA A 130 14.47 -4.12 -10.73
C ALA A 130 15.36 -4.49 -9.53
N ILE A 131 15.28 -5.78 -9.19
CA ILE A 131 15.55 -6.37 -7.88
C ILE A 131 17.03 -6.23 -7.49
N LYS A 132 17.45 -5.08 -6.96
CA LYS A 132 18.60 -5.04 -6.05
C LYS A 132 18.17 -5.75 -4.77
N ARG A 133 18.79 -6.89 -4.48
CA ARG A 133 18.56 -7.65 -3.24
C ARG A 133 18.89 -6.78 -2.03
N ARG A 134 17.87 -6.16 -1.44
CA ARG A 134 18.01 -5.37 -0.22
C ARG A 134 18.22 -6.29 0.97
N SER A 135 19.17 -5.93 1.83
CA SER A 135 19.41 -6.63 3.10
C SER A 135 18.17 -6.55 4.01
N PRO A 136 17.99 -7.53 4.93
CA PRO A 136 16.92 -7.44 5.92
C PRO A 136 16.95 -6.13 6.73
N HIS A 137 18.14 -5.61 7.02
CA HIS A 137 18.32 -4.32 7.70
C HIS A 137 17.71 -3.15 6.92
N SER A 138 17.99 -3.02 5.63
CA SER A 138 17.47 -1.88 4.84
C SER A 138 15.97 -1.96 4.57
N LYS A 139 15.36 -3.14 4.71
CA LYS A 139 13.91 -3.35 4.62
C LYS A 139 13.18 -3.26 5.96
N ALA A 140 13.90 -3.29 7.08
CA ALA A 140 13.30 -3.48 8.39
C ALA A 140 12.34 -2.35 8.76
N LEU A 141 12.77 -1.10 8.58
CA LEU A 141 11.98 0.05 8.98
C LEU A 141 10.69 0.18 8.17
N SER A 142 10.75 0.09 6.83
CA SER A 142 9.55 0.15 6.00
C SER A 142 8.59 -1.01 6.30
N SER A 143 9.12 -2.22 6.49
CA SER A 143 8.31 -3.40 6.82
C SER A 143 7.62 -3.26 8.18
N CYS A 144 8.31 -2.73 9.20
CA CYS A 144 7.73 -2.48 10.52
C CYS A 144 6.77 -1.29 10.54
N LEU A 145 7.00 -0.24 9.75
CA LEU A 145 6.05 0.87 9.58
C LEU A 145 4.75 0.38 8.97
N GLU A 146 4.82 -0.40 7.88
CA GLU A 146 3.63 -0.93 7.21
C GLU A 146 2.86 -1.90 8.09
N SER A 147 3.53 -2.94 8.60
CA SER A 147 2.89 -3.95 9.45
C SER A 147 2.39 -3.36 10.77
N GLY A 148 3.15 -2.45 11.39
CA GLY A 148 2.73 -1.75 12.60
C GLY A 148 1.51 -0.88 12.37
N ASN A 149 1.44 -0.16 11.25
CA ASN A 149 0.27 0.63 10.87
C ASN A 149 -0.97 -0.25 10.69
N VAL A 150 -0.85 -1.39 9.99
CA VAL A 150 -1.95 -2.35 9.84
C VAL A 150 -2.46 -2.82 11.21
N LEU A 151 -1.56 -3.25 12.09
CA LEU A 151 -1.94 -3.75 13.42
C LEU A 151 -2.58 -2.65 14.27
N ASN A 152 -2.12 -1.39 14.15
CA ASN A 152 -2.61 -0.27 14.94
C ASN A 152 -3.93 0.33 14.47
N ASN A 153 -4.29 0.19 13.20
CA ASN A 153 -5.39 0.95 12.61
C ASN A 153 -6.42 0.06 11.89
N ASP A 154 -6.07 -1.17 11.54
CA ASP A 154 -6.88 -1.98 10.62
C ASP A 154 -7.49 -3.20 11.27
N LEU A 155 -7.18 -3.50 12.54
CA LEU A 155 -7.66 -4.71 13.23
C LEU A 155 -9.19 -4.88 13.20
N ARG A 156 -9.97 -3.80 13.02
CA ARG A 156 -11.42 -3.89 12.78
C ARG A 156 -11.81 -4.74 11.56
N TYR A 157 -10.90 -4.92 10.60
CA TYR A 157 -11.09 -5.75 9.41
C TYR A 157 -10.62 -7.20 9.57
N PHE A 158 -10.23 -7.60 10.80
CA PHE A 158 -9.71 -8.94 11.08
C PHE A 158 -10.63 -10.05 10.57
N ILE A 159 -11.94 -9.92 10.78
CA ILE A 159 -12.94 -10.91 10.36
C ILE A 159 -12.93 -11.18 8.85
N PHE A 160 -12.53 -10.19 8.04
CA PHE A 160 -12.49 -10.34 6.60
C PHE A 160 -11.18 -10.97 6.13
N SER A 161 -10.06 -10.75 6.82
CA SER A 161 -8.72 -11.18 6.37
C SER A 161 -7.81 -11.66 7.51
N PRO A 162 -8.20 -12.66 8.32
CA PRO A 162 -7.47 -13.02 9.55
C PRO A 162 -6.01 -13.44 9.30
N LEU A 163 -5.78 -14.26 8.26
CA LEU A 163 -4.43 -14.71 7.89
C LEU A 163 -3.49 -13.54 7.53
N TYR A 164 -4.03 -12.46 6.96
CA TYR A 164 -3.23 -11.27 6.66
C TYR A 164 -2.75 -10.59 7.94
N PHE A 165 -3.59 -10.49 8.97
CA PHE A 165 -3.20 -9.90 10.25
C PHE A 165 -2.17 -10.76 10.99
N PHE A 166 -2.31 -12.08 10.98
CA PHE A 166 -1.28 -12.98 11.51
C PHE A 166 0.05 -12.83 10.77
N ARG A 167 0.00 -12.72 9.44
CA ARG A 167 1.19 -12.42 8.63
C ARG A 167 1.80 -11.08 9.02
N MET A 168 1.00 -10.02 9.20
CA MET A 168 1.52 -8.70 9.60
C MET A 168 2.13 -8.72 11.00
N ALA A 169 1.53 -9.42 11.96
CA ALA A 169 2.13 -9.63 13.27
C ALA A 169 3.48 -10.35 13.17
N LEU A 170 3.56 -11.42 12.38
CA LEU A 170 4.82 -12.14 12.16
C LEU A 170 5.86 -11.27 11.47
N VAL A 171 5.50 -10.53 10.42
CA VAL A 171 6.39 -9.60 9.71
C VAL A 171 6.93 -8.55 10.67
N TYR A 172 6.06 -7.90 11.45
CA TYR A 172 6.46 -6.91 12.44
C TYR A 172 7.51 -7.48 13.40
N GLN A 173 7.24 -8.64 14.00
CA GLN A 173 8.15 -9.28 14.95
C GLN A 173 9.45 -9.80 14.29
N SER A 174 9.41 -10.15 13.01
CA SER A 174 10.58 -10.64 12.27
C SER A 174 11.56 -9.54 11.91
N PHE A 175 11.07 -8.33 11.62
CA PHE A 175 11.93 -7.21 11.22
C PHE A 175 12.33 -6.30 12.39
N ARG A 176 11.53 -6.27 13.46
CA ARG A 176 11.80 -5.44 14.65
C ARG A 176 13.21 -5.61 15.26
N PRO A 177 13.83 -6.81 15.28
CA PRO A 177 15.19 -6.97 15.81
C PRO A 177 16.26 -6.17 15.06
N PHE A 178 16.05 -5.88 13.77
CA PHE A 178 17.00 -5.13 12.94
C PHE A 178 16.92 -3.61 13.12
N LEU A 179 15.93 -3.13 13.88
CA LEU A 179 15.74 -1.70 14.12
C LEU A 179 16.62 -1.19 15.25
N ASN A 180 17.16 0.02 15.06
CA ASN A 180 17.86 0.77 16.10
C ASN A 180 16.85 1.40 17.11
N ASN A 181 17.38 1.98 18.20
CA ASN A 181 16.54 2.53 19.27
C ASN A 181 15.64 3.69 18.83
N GLN A 182 16.07 4.50 17.86
CA GLN A 182 15.28 5.62 17.34
C GLN A 182 14.14 5.10 16.45
N GLU A 183 14.45 4.17 15.54
CA GLU A 183 13.49 3.55 14.63
C GLU A 183 12.38 2.80 15.38
N ARG A 184 12.72 2.11 16.47
CA ARG A 184 11.75 1.43 17.34
C ARG A 184 10.70 2.37 17.93
N LYS A 185 11.02 3.66 18.10
CA LYS A 185 10.05 4.67 18.57
C LYS A 185 9.05 5.02 17.47
N TRP A 186 9.46 5.02 16.21
CA TRP A 186 8.59 5.34 15.07
C TRP A 186 7.58 4.23 14.76
N VAL A 187 7.94 2.96 15.02
CA VAL A 187 7.10 1.79 14.72
C VAL A 187 6.32 1.29 15.93
N PHE A 188 5.92 2.17 16.85
CA PHE A 188 5.26 1.76 18.09
C PHE A 188 3.92 1.07 17.82
N LEU A 189 3.58 0.07 18.65
CA LEU A 189 2.26 -0.54 18.66
C LEU A 189 1.40 0.05 19.78
N LYS A 190 0.13 0.33 19.49
CA LYS A 190 -0.90 0.66 20.49
C LYS A 190 -1.13 -0.53 21.42
N PRO A 191 -1.66 -0.34 22.65
CA PRO A 191 -1.79 -1.42 23.63
C PRO A 191 -2.49 -2.68 23.09
N PHE A 192 -3.65 -2.55 22.43
CA PHE A 192 -4.36 -3.70 21.87
C PHE A 192 -3.57 -4.41 20.76
N ALA A 193 -2.88 -3.65 19.90
CA ALA A 193 -2.05 -4.20 18.83
C ALA A 193 -0.83 -4.95 19.39
N LYS A 194 -0.25 -4.45 20.51
CA LYS A 194 0.80 -5.17 21.26
C LYS A 194 0.29 -6.51 21.77
N THR A 195 -0.88 -6.53 22.40
CA THR A 195 -1.49 -7.77 22.90
C THR A 195 -1.71 -8.77 21.77
N PHE A 196 -2.24 -8.31 20.63
CA PHE A 196 -2.44 -9.17 19.46
C PHE A 196 -1.13 -9.72 18.88
N ALA A 197 -0.08 -8.90 18.81
CA ALA A 197 1.21 -9.28 18.21
C ALA A 197 2.14 -10.04 19.17
N PHE A 198 1.83 -10.09 20.47
CA PHE A 198 2.66 -10.72 21.50
C PHE A 198 2.94 -12.22 21.25
N PRO A 199 1.96 -13.05 20.87
CA PRO A 199 2.20 -14.48 20.62
C PRO A 199 3.19 -14.75 19.48
N PHE A 200 3.43 -13.77 18.62
CA PHE A 200 4.29 -13.91 17.45
C PHE A 200 5.76 -13.53 17.71
N ILE A 201 6.11 -13.06 18.92
CA ILE A 201 7.48 -12.59 19.23
C ILE A 201 8.52 -13.68 18.97
N PHE A 202 8.32 -14.87 19.55
CA PHE A 202 9.29 -15.97 19.42
C PHE A 202 9.41 -16.45 17.97
N ALA A 203 8.28 -16.69 17.30
CA ALA A 203 8.25 -17.12 15.91
C ALA A 203 8.89 -16.08 14.97
N GLY A 204 8.60 -14.79 15.17
CA GLY A 204 9.20 -13.71 14.41
C GLY A 204 10.70 -13.60 14.64
N TRP A 205 11.15 -13.70 15.89
CA TRP A 205 12.58 -13.71 16.21
C TRP A 205 13.30 -14.90 15.55
N ALA A 206 12.76 -16.10 15.63
CA ALA A 206 13.34 -17.28 14.98
C ALA A 206 13.43 -17.07 13.45
N TYR A 207 12.36 -16.55 12.84
CA TYR A 207 12.33 -16.26 11.41
C TYR A 207 13.34 -15.17 11.00
N SER A 208 13.59 -14.17 11.86
CA SER A 208 14.62 -13.14 11.62
C SER A 208 16.02 -13.74 11.44
N ARG A 209 16.35 -14.78 12.22
CA ARG A 209 17.64 -15.49 12.12
C ARG A 209 17.75 -16.27 10.82
N ILE A 210 16.68 -16.97 10.43
CA ILE A 210 16.61 -17.70 9.17
C ILE A 210 16.76 -16.73 7.98
N MET A 211 16.08 -15.58 8.05
CA MET A 211 16.12 -14.56 7.00
C MET A 211 17.54 -14.01 6.80
N MET A 212 18.25 -13.69 7.88
CA MET A 212 19.65 -13.24 7.81
C MET A 212 20.59 -14.31 7.28
N SER A 213 20.48 -15.55 7.78
CA SER A 213 21.31 -16.66 7.30
C SER A 213 21.12 -16.91 5.80
N ARG A 214 19.88 -16.85 5.31
CA ARG A 214 19.58 -16.98 3.87
C ARG A 214 20.12 -15.82 3.05
N PHE A 215 20.12 -14.61 3.58
CA PHE A 215 20.69 -13.45 2.91
C PHE A 215 22.22 -13.59 2.77
N GLN A 216 22.92 -13.89 3.85
CA GLN A 216 24.38 -14.13 3.90
C GLN A 216 24.83 -15.19 2.89
N LYS A 217 24.21 -16.38 2.93
CA LYS A 217 24.47 -17.48 1.97
C LYS A 217 24.29 -17.06 0.51
N LYS A 218 23.33 -16.17 0.21
CA LYS A 218 23.06 -15.70 -1.15
C LYS A 218 23.88 -14.48 -1.56
N SER A 219 24.45 -13.74 -0.62
CA SER A 219 25.32 -12.58 -0.86
C SER A 219 26.79 -12.94 -0.94
N GLY A 220 27.17 -14.21 -0.70
CA GLY A 220 28.56 -14.65 -0.68
C GLY A 220 29.33 -14.12 0.54
N VAL A 221 28.62 -13.78 1.63
CA VAL A 221 29.16 -13.29 2.91
C VAL A 221 28.90 -14.33 3.99
#